data_AF-A0A1R4F7B5-F1
#
_entry.id   AF-A0A1R4F7B5-F1
#
_cell.length_a   1.000
_cell.length_b   1.000
_cell.length_c   1.000
_cell.angle_alpha   90.00
_cell.angle_beta   90.00
_cell.angle_gamma   90.00
#
_symmetry.space_group_name_H-M   'P 1'
#
loop_
_entity.id
_entity.type
_entity.pdbx_description
1 polymer ?
#
loop_
_entity_poly.entity_id
_entity_poly.type
_entity_poly.pdbx_seq_one_letter_code
_entity_poly.pdbx_strand_id
1 'polypeptide(L)'
;MKPTRVIPFDTAHIAGADEFHRSTAEQFRQAIGPGVFMSLGASQLAAVPGRYDRGGLLFTARILPFTRTGDRYAAARNMAVLVSTTPLDEIEIEVREYARGIEHAKIEGVYIDQLARVLLALDYDGTEALNPRYWQQ
;
A
#
# COMPACT_ATOMS: atom_id res chain seq x y z
N MET A 1 -2.41 3.15 -29.47
CA MET A 1 -2.68 2.27 -28.30
C MET A 1 -2.30 3.01 -27.04
N LYS A 2 -3.22 3.19 -26.08
CA LYS A 2 -2.81 3.61 -24.72
C LYS A 2 -1.97 2.47 -24.15
N PRO A 3 -0.78 2.71 -23.56
CA PRO A 3 -0.03 1.63 -22.92
C PRO A 3 -0.93 1.04 -21.83
N THR A 4 -1.19 -0.27 -21.93
CA THR A 4 -1.80 -1.02 -20.83
C THR A 4 -0.87 -0.83 -19.65
N ARG A 5 -1.31 -0.01 -18.70
CA ARG A 5 -0.55 0.36 -17.53
C ARG A 5 -0.36 -0.91 -16.69
N VAL A 6 0.86 -1.44 -16.68
CA VAL A 6 1.22 -2.63 -15.91
C VAL A 6 1.25 -2.24 -14.44
N ILE A 7 0.49 -2.93 -13.60
CA ILE A 7 0.55 -2.77 -12.15
C ILE A 7 1.91 -3.29 -11.68
N PRO A 8 2.64 -2.59 -10.79
CA PRO A 8 4.05 -2.89 -10.47
C PRO A 8 4.26 -4.09 -9.53
N PHE A 9 3.38 -5.09 -9.59
CA PHE A 9 3.41 -6.30 -8.80
C PHE A 9 3.26 -7.52 -9.72
N ASP A 10 3.78 -8.67 -9.28
CA ASP A 10 3.57 -9.92 -10.01
C ASP A 10 2.07 -10.20 -10.14
N THR A 11 1.64 -10.59 -11.34
CA THR A 11 0.29 -11.08 -11.63
C THR A 11 -0.20 -12.11 -10.63
N ALA A 12 0.66 -13.02 -10.15
CA ALA A 12 0.29 -14.01 -9.14
C ALA A 12 -0.22 -13.37 -7.83
N HIS A 13 0.29 -12.18 -7.48
CA HIS A 13 -0.11 -11.48 -6.25
C HIS A 13 -1.38 -10.65 -6.42
N ILE A 14 -1.79 -10.34 -7.66
CA ILE A 14 -2.82 -9.33 -7.94
C ILE A 14 -3.99 -9.83 -8.80
N ALA A 15 -3.88 -10.98 -9.44
CA ALA A 15 -4.91 -11.53 -10.32
C ALA A 15 -5.50 -12.82 -9.72
N GLY A 16 -6.80 -13.06 -9.96
CA GLY A 16 -7.44 -14.31 -9.54
C GLY A 16 -7.97 -14.33 -8.10
N ALA A 17 -8.33 -13.17 -7.53
CA ALA A 17 -8.92 -13.13 -6.20
C ALA A 17 -10.23 -13.95 -6.09
N ASP A 18 -10.26 -14.87 -5.13
CA ASP A 18 -11.42 -15.70 -4.80
C ASP A 18 -12.23 -15.07 -3.65
N GLU A 19 -13.16 -15.84 -3.07
CA GLU A 19 -14.00 -15.38 -1.96
C GLU A 19 -13.20 -15.13 -0.68
N PHE A 20 -12.22 -16.00 -0.38
CA PHE A 20 -11.36 -15.84 0.78
C PHE A 20 -10.54 -14.55 0.68
N HIS A 21 -9.93 -14.30 -0.48
CA HIS A 21 -9.20 -13.06 -0.75
C HIS A 21 -10.07 -11.80 -0.60
N ARG A 22 -11.34 -11.87 -1.02
CA ARG A 22 -12.30 -10.76 -0.88
C ARG A 22 -12.66 -10.51 0.58
N SER A 23 -12.90 -11.55 1.36
CA SER A 23 -13.20 -11.45 2.79
C SER A 23 -12.05 -10.78 3.55
N THR A 24 -10.80 -11.20 3.31
CA THR A 24 -9.62 -10.55 3.91
C THR A 24 -9.49 -9.09 3.49
N ALA A 25 -9.69 -8.78 2.20
CA ALA A 25 -9.65 -7.40 1.70
C ALA A 25 -10.74 -6.51 2.32
N GLU A 26 -11.92 -7.06 2.62
CA GLU A 26 -12.99 -6.34 3.33
C GLU A 26 -12.61 -6.03 4.78
N GLN A 27 -11.98 -6.98 5.48
CA GLN A 27 -11.43 -6.73 6.82
C GLN A 27 -10.40 -5.61 6.80
N PHE A 28 -9.49 -5.59 5.81
CA PHE A 28 -8.57 -4.46 5.63
C PHE A 28 -9.29 -3.15 5.38
N ARG A 29 -10.29 -3.11 4.49
CA ARG A 29 -11.05 -1.87 4.23
C ARG A 29 -11.74 -1.34 5.49
N GLN A 30 -12.31 -2.23 6.31
CA GLN A 30 -12.95 -1.85 7.56
C GLN A 30 -11.93 -1.33 8.58
N ALA A 31 -10.80 -2.02 8.75
CA ALA A 31 -9.75 -1.61 9.68
C ALA A 31 -9.09 -0.28 9.28
N ILE A 32 -8.87 -0.04 7.99
CA ILE A 32 -8.28 1.20 7.47
C ILE A 32 -9.27 2.36 7.60
N GLY A 33 -10.53 2.13 7.23
CA GLY A 33 -11.58 3.12 7.26
C GLY A 33 -11.50 4.17 6.13
N PRO A 34 -12.64 4.80 5.77
CA PRO A 34 -12.73 5.72 4.64
C PRO A 34 -11.90 7.00 4.83
N GLY A 35 -11.72 7.47 6.07
CA GLY A 35 -10.93 8.67 6.37
C GLY A 35 -9.47 8.55 5.93
N VAL A 36 -8.84 7.41 6.22
CA VAL A 36 -7.44 7.14 5.83
C VAL A 36 -7.31 7.03 4.32
N PHE A 37 -8.25 6.34 3.65
CA PHE A 37 -8.27 6.27 2.19
C PHE A 37 -8.40 7.66 1.55
N MET A 38 -9.25 8.54 2.09
CA MET A 38 -9.39 9.90 1.59
C MET A 38 -8.12 10.73 1.78
N SER A 39 -7.48 10.66 2.95
CA SER A 39 -6.21 11.36 3.20
C SER A 39 -5.13 10.94 2.21
N LEU A 40 -5.03 9.65 1.90
CA LEU A 40 -4.08 9.11 0.93
C LEU A 40 -4.47 9.36 -0.54
N GLY A 41 -5.61 10.00 -0.82
CA GLY A 41 -6.15 10.13 -2.17
C GLY A 41 -6.34 8.77 -2.85
N ALA A 42 -6.80 7.77 -2.09
CA ALA A 42 -6.83 6.38 -2.53
C ALA A 42 -7.88 6.15 -3.63
N SER A 43 -7.55 5.28 -4.58
CA SER A 43 -8.44 4.90 -5.68
C SER A 43 -8.17 3.47 -6.16
N GLN A 44 -9.08 2.90 -6.95
CA GLN A 44 -8.93 1.56 -7.55
C GLN A 44 -8.69 0.46 -6.51
N LEU A 45 -9.45 0.48 -5.41
CA LEU A 45 -9.35 -0.53 -4.37
C LEU A 45 -9.79 -1.90 -4.93
N ALA A 46 -8.89 -2.88 -4.91
CA ALA A 46 -9.13 -4.22 -5.42
C ALA A 46 -8.75 -5.26 -4.36
N ALA A 47 -9.61 -6.26 -4.20
CA ALA A 47 -9.21 -7.48 -3.49
C ALA A 47 -8.27 -8.27 -4.38
N VAL A 48 -7.21 -8.81 -3.80
CA VAL A 48 -6.15 -9.54 -4.50
C VAL A 48 -5.70 -10.75 -3.68
N PRO A 49 -5.03 -11.76 -4.30
CA PRO A 49 -4.37 -12.82 -3.54
C PRO A 49 -3.36 -12.32 -2.50
N GLY A 50 -2.67 -11.22 -2.80
CA GLY A 50 -1.58 -10.73 -1.99
C GLY A 50 -0.31 -11.55 -2.19
N ARG A 51 0.78 -11.14 -1.53
CA ARG A 51 2.11 -11.75 -1.72
C ARG A 51 2.19 -13.22 -1.31
N TYR A 52 1.35 -13.63 -0.36
CA TYR A 52 1.39 -14.94 0.26
C TYR A 52 0.15 -15.79 -0.07
N ASP A 53 -0.66 -15.37 -1.05
CA ASP A 53 -1.95 -16.02 -1.40
C ASP A 53 -2.87 -16.17 -0.18
N ARG A 54 -2.82 -15.17 0.72
CA ARG A 54 -3.57 -15.12 1.98
C ARG A 54 -4.60 -13.99 2.02
N GLY A 55 -4.85 -13.40 0.87
CA GLY A 55 -5.67 -12.21 0.71
C GLY A 55 -4.86 -10.94 0.89
N GLY A 56 -5.27 -9.94 0.11
CA GLY A 56 -4.65 -8.64 0.09
C GLY A 56 -5.59 -7.56 -0.41
N LEU A 57 -5.24 -6.31 -0.11
CA LEU A 57 -5.89 -5.12 -0.65
C LEU A 57 -4.85 -4.34 -1.47
N LEU A 58 -5.12 -4.22 -2.78
CA LEU A 58 -4.36 -3.36 -3.67
C LEU A 58 -5.12 -2.05 -3.90
N PHE A 59 -4.44 -0.92 -3.84
CA PHE A 59 -5.01 0.36 -4.24
C PHE A 59 -3.93 1.32 -4.73
N THR A 60 -4.36 2.38 -5.43
CA THR A 60 -3.48 3.49 -5.77
C THR A 60 -3.58 4.57 -4.70
N ALA A 61 -2.47 5.13 -4.24
CA ALA A 61 -2.40 6.28 -3.33
C ALA A 61 -1.55 7.42 -3.90
N ARG A 62 -1.71 8.62 -3.35
CA ARG A 62 -0.94 9.82 -3.65
C ARG A 62 0.11 10.02 -2.56
N ILE A 63 1.34 9.60 -2.82
CA ILE A 63 2.43 9.64 -1.82
C ILE A 63 3.56 10.53 -2.35
N LEU A 64 4.25 11.25 -1.48
CA LEU A 64 5.40 12.08 -1.82
C LEU A 64 6.70 11.26 -1.79
N PRO A 65 7.25 10.81 -2.92
CA PRO A 65 8.44 9.96 -2.87
C PRO A 65 9.70 10.75 -2.51
N PHE A 66 10.77 10.00 -2.20
CA PHE A 66 12.13 10.51 -2.14
C PHE A 66 12.81 10.41 -3.50
N THR A 67 13.66 11.38 -3.80
CA THR A 67 14.64 11.32 -4.89
C THR A 67 15.75 10.36 -4.52
N ARG A 68 16.59 10.02 -5.51
CA ARG A 68 17.81 9.23 -5.26
C ARG A 68 18.81 9.93 -4.33
N THR A 69 18.73 11.26 -4.20
CA THR A 69 19.59 12.05 -3.32
C THR A 69 19.06 12.14 -1.89
N GLY A 70 17.88 11.60 -1.61
CA GLY A 70 17.26 11.62 -0.28
C GLY A 70 16.34 12.83 -0.02
N ASP A 71 16.14 13.69 -1.01
CA ASP A 71 15.21 14.83 -0.90
C ASP A 71 13.78 14.40 -1.24
N ARG A 72 12.78 15.08 -0.68
CA ARG A 72 11.39 14.88 -1.12
C ARG A 72 11.20 15.42 -2.54
N TYR A 73 10.38 14.74 -3.32
CA TYR A 73 9.92 15.28 -4.60
C TYR A 73 9.08 16.55 -4.38
N ALA A 74 9.02 17.42 -5.38
CA ALA A 74 8.19 18.62 -5.34
C ALA A 74 6.67 18.34 -5.37
N ALA A 75 6.25 17.13 -5.73
CA ALA A 75 4.84 16.77 -5.85
C ALA A 75 4.61 15.27 -5.65
N ALA A 76 3.47 14.93 -5.05
CA ALA A 76 3.04 13.55 -4.85
C ALA A 76 2.84 12.81 -6.18
N ARG A 77 3.07 11.50 -6.16
CA ARG A 77 2.95 10.59 -7.31
C ARG A 77 1.92 9.50 -7.01
N ASN A 78 1.38 8.91 -8.08
CA ASN A 78 0.53 7.73 -7.96
C ASN A 78 1.42 6.52 -7.64
N MET A 79 1.22 5.94 -6.47
CA MET A 79 1.89 4.73 -6.01
C MET A 79 0.87 3.61 -5.92
N ALA A 80 1.27 2.39 -6.27
CA ALA A 80 0.52 1.20 -5.95
C ALA A 80 0.88 0.75 -4.54
N VAL A 81 -0.12 0.55 -3.69
CA VAL A 81 0.01 0.07 -2.32
C VAL A 81 -0.61 -1.31 -2.25
N LEU A 82 0.19 -2.31 -1.90
CA LEU A 82 -0.25 -3.69 -1.67
C LEU A 82 -0.17 -4.00 -0.19
N VAL A 83 -1.31 -4.26 0.43
CA VAL A 83 -1.44 -4.75 1.79
C VAL A 83 -1.69 -6.25 1.72
N SER A 84 -0.84 -7.08 2.34
CA SER A 84 -0.94 -8.54 2.30
C SER A 84 -0.86 -9.15 3.70
N THR A 85 -1.64 -10.19 3.96
CA THR A 85 -1.48 -11.02 5.16
C THR A 85 -0.28 -11.95 5.01
N THR A 86 0.60 -12.02 6.00
CA THR A 86 1.75 -12.92 6.02
C THR A 86 1.35 -14.31 6.56
N PRO A 87 2.22 -15.33 6.45
CA PRO A 87 1.96 -16.63 7.06
C PRO A 87 1.86 -16.63 8.60
N LEU A 88 2.35 -15.57 9.25
CA LEU A 88 2.30 -15.38 10.71
C LEU A 88 1.08 -14.56 11.16
N ASP A 89 0.13 -14.31 10.26
CA ASP A 89 -1.04 -13.47 10.49
C ASP A 89 -0.71 -12.00 10.83
N GLU A 90 0.50 -11.57 10.48
CA GLU A 90 0.90 -10.17 10.43
C GLU A 90 0.57 -9.57 9.06
N ILE A 91 0.77 -8.27 8.90
CA ILE A 91 0.50 -7.53 7.68
C ILE A 91 1.80 -6.96 7.13
N GLU A 92 2.01 -7.17 5.83
CA GLU A 92 3.04 -6.54 5.02
C GLU A 92 2.43 -5.46 4.12
N ILE A 93 3.05 -4.29 4.06
CA ILE A 93 2.65 -3.17 3.20
C ILE A 93 3.80 -2.86 2.26
N GLU A 94 3.58 -3.01 0.96
CA GLU A 94 4.52 -2.62 -0.10
C GLU A 94 4.00 -1.41 -0.86
N VAL A 95 4.84 -0.40 -1.06
CA VAL A 95 4.53 0.81 -1.83
C VAL A 95 5.49 0.90 -3.01
N ARG A 96 4.94 0.90 -4.24
CA ARG A 96 5.73 0.97 -5.47
C ARG A 96 5.24 2.06 -6.41
N GLU A 97 6.16 2.73 -7.09
CA GLU A 97 5.79 3.73 -8.10
C GLU A 97 5.05 3.08 -9.26
N TYR A 98 3.85 3.55 -9.56
CA TYR A 98 3.00 2.95 -10.58
C TYR A 98 3.64 2.99 -11.98
N ALA A 99 4.43 4.02 -12.29
CA ALA A 99 5.02 4.19 -13.62
C ALA A 99 6.28 3.35 -13.87
N ARG A 100 7.03 2.97 -12.82
CA ARG A 100 8.37 2.39 -12.93
C ARG A 100 8.57 1.12 -12.10
N GLY A 101 7.65 0.83 -11.19
CA GLY A 101 7.74 -0.27 -10.23
C GLY A 101 8.84 -0.15 -9.19
N ILE A 102 9.40 1.05 -9.00
CA ILE A 102 10.42 1.30 -7.98
C ILE A 102 9.77 1.16 -6.61
N GLU A 103 10.34 0.31 -5.76
CA GLU A 103 9.94 0.19 -4.36
C GLU A 103 10.30 1.47 -3.59
N HIS A 104 9.31 1.98 -2.87
CA HIS A 104 9.44 3.19 -2.08
C HIS A 104 9.41 2.89 -0.58
N ALA A 105 8.57 1.94 -0.17
CA ALA A 105 8.52 1.48 1.20
C ALA A 105 8.12 0.00 1.23
N LYS A 106 8.69 -0.71 2.21
CA LYS A 106 8.25 -2.03 2.63
C LYS A 106 8.15 -1.99 4.17
N ILE A 107 6.96 -2.29 4.68
CA ILE A 107 6.66 -2.26 6.11
C ILE A 107 6.15 -3.64 6.50
N GLU A 108 6.78 -4.27 7.49
CA GLU A 108 6.52 -5.64 7.94
C GLU A 108 6.14 -5.64 9.43
N GLY A 109 5.56 -6.75 9.92
CA GLY A 109 5.21 -6.90 11.33
C GLY A 109 4.05 -6.03 11.80
N VAL A 110 3.17 -5.59 10.89
CA VAL A 110 2.04 -4.73 11.22
C VAL A 110 0.85 -5.57 11.66
N TYR A 111 0.21 -5.21 12.77
CA TYR A 111 -1.06 -5.84 13.18
C TYR A 111 -2.27 -5.04 12.66
N ILE A 112 -3.42 -5.72 12.53
CA ILE A 112 -4.64 -5.16 11.92
C ILE A 112 -5.13 -3.88 12.60
N ASP A 113 -4.98 -3.77 13.91
CA ASP A 113 -5.34 -2.61 14.74
C ASP A 113 -4.41 -1.41 14.52
N GLN A 114 -3.21 -1.66 14.00
CA GLN A 114 -2.22 -0.64 13.68
C GLN A 114 -2.32 -0.16 12.23
N LEU A 115 -2.99 -0.91 11.36
CA LEU A 115 -2.97 -0.73 9.91
C LEU A 115 -3.36 0.69 9.46
N ALA A 116 -4.45 1.23 10.00
CA ALA A 116 -4.90 2.59 9.69
C ALA A 116 -3.82 3.64 10.01
N ARG A 117 -3.19 3.52 11.18
CA ARG A 117 -2.14 4.43 11.65
C ARG A 117 -0.90 4.31 10.76
N VAL A 118 -0.46 3.09 10.46
CA VAL A 118 0.73 2.86 9.60
C VAL A 118 0.51 3.41 8.19
N LEU A 119 -0.67 3.22 7.61
CA LEU A 119 -0.98 3.78 6.29
C LEU A 119 -1.01 5.32 6.29
N LEU A 120 -1.52 5.97 7.35
CA LEU A 120 -1.42 7.43 7.50
C LEU A 120 0.03 7.92 7.58
N ALA A 121 0.96 7.08 8.06
CA ALA A 121 2.37 7.43 8.10
C ALA A 121 2.98 7.62 6.70
N LEU A 122 2.36 7.06 5.65
CA LEU A 122 2.80 7.24 4.26
C LEU A 122 2.53 8.65 3.72
N ASP A 123 1.56 9.37 4.31
CA ASP A 123 1.25 10.76 3.96
C ASP A 123 2.13 11.71 4.78
N TYR A 124 3.38 11.86 4.34
CA TYR A 124 4.35 12.71 5.03
C TYR A 124 5.29 13.44 4.07
N ASP A 125 5.47 14.73 4.34
CA ASP A 125 6.33 15.65 3.59
C ASP A 125 7.66 15.97 4.30
N GLY A 126 7.91 15.37 5.46
CA GLY A 126 9.15 15.56 6.21
C GLY A 126 10.32 14.72 5.71
N THR A 127 11.41 14.74 6.49
CA THR A 127 12.71 14.16 6.15
C THR A 127 12.80 12.65 6.31
N GLU A 128 11.82 12.02 6.96
CA GLU A 128 11.74 10.56 7.16
C GLU A 128 10.69 9.96 6.22
N ALA A 129 10.85 8.70 5.80
CA ALA A 129 9.93 8.05 4.87
C ALA A 129 8.50 7.92 5.41
N LEU A 130 8.39 7.63 6.70
CA LEU A 130 7.13 7.49 7.41
C LEU A 130 7.00 8.62 8.42
N ASN A 131 5.79 9.10 8.62
CA ASN A 131 5.51 10.11 9.62
C ASN A 131 5.80 9.58 11.04
N PRO A 132 6.77 10.15 11.79
CA PRO A 132 7.15 9.64 13.11
C PRO A 132 6.04 9.78 14.17
N ARG A 133 5.00 10.59 13.89
CA ARG A 133 3.80 10.66 14.76
C ARG A 133 2.97 9.38 14.73
N TYR A 134 3.01 8.66 13.60
CA TYR A 134 2.19 7.48 13.35
C TYR A 134 3.03 6.20 13.30
N TRP A 135 4.33 6.33 13.10
CA TRP A 135 5.30 5.25 13.05
C TRP A 135 6.37 5.44 14.12
N GLN A 136 6.28 4.64 15.18
CA GLN A 136 7.30 4.53 16.22
C GLN A 136 7.78 3.08 16.22
N GLN A 137 9.07 2.88 15.95
CA GLN A 137 9.72 1.58 16.05
C GLN A 137 9.89 1.17 17.50
#